data_AF-J2V7C9-F1
#
_entry.id   AF-J2V7C9-F1
#
_cell.length_a   1.000
_cell.length_b   1.000
_cell.length_c   1.000
_cell.angle_alpha   90.00
_cell.angle_beta   90.00
_cell.angle_gamma   90.00
#
_symmetry.space_group_name_H-M   'P 1'
#
loop_
_entity.id
_entity.type
_entity.pdbx_description
1 polymer ?
#
loop_
_entity_poly.entity_id
_entity_poly.type
_entity_poly.pdbx_seq_one_letter_code
_entity_poly.pdbx_strand_id
1 'polypeptide(L)'
;MNPDHSCLEEELPLRDELFSAQQMEQYGMQLAIEHRLGSNRGSDRLLQRLADNQALINATCALLGDAVKAGRQVTPAAEWLLDNIYLIDEQIRIAKRHLPKNYSKALPRLDNEGQKDQPRVYDIALQTIAHGDGRIDPDILSRFVSAYQHLATLKIGELWAIPIMLRLALIENLRRIAARLAQTRQHRNLAHDWADAILEVAQKNPAELILIVADMARSKPQLQSSFVAELVRRLQAKGAALSLPLTWLSQRLAESGYSIDQLIQHESQQQAADQVSISNSIGSLRFLGQMDWRDFVETMSKVDRTLRDDPAGAYARMDFATRDRYRHAVEKIARSTGRDESDVAAAAIDSAGNACQALGAEDR
;
A
#
# COMPACT_ATOMS: atom_id res chain seq x y z
N MET A 1 13.12 8.39 31.55
CA MET A 1 13.62 8.06 30.21
C MET A 1 12.58 7.18 29.55
N ASN A 2 11.62 7.78 28.85
CA ASN A 2 10.67 7.07 28.01
C ASN A 2 11.32 6.89 26.63
N PRO A 3 11.31 5.69 26.05
CA PRO A 3 11.77 5.51 24.68
C PRO A 3 10.70 6.04 23.72
N ASP A 4 11.12 6.88 22.79
CA ASP A 4 10.54 7.09 21.46
C ASP A 4 9.01 7.14 21.31
N HIS A 5 8.40 8.25 21.74
CA HIS A 5 7.10 8.70 21.21
C HIS A 5 7.24 9.51 19.89
N SER A 6 8.42 9.50 19.26
CA SER A 6 8.74 10.29 18.06
C SER A 6 8.74 9.51 16.74
N CYS A 7 8.41 8.21 16.74
CA CYS A 7 8.61 7.36 15.54
C CYS A 7 7.33 6.80 14.92
N LEU A 8 6.16 7.31 15.32
CA LEU A 8 4.90 7.14 14.60
C LEU A 8 4.44 8.52 14.16
N GLU A 9 5.16 9.15 13.23
CA GLU A 9 4.48 10.08 12.32
C GLU A 9 3.24 9.33 11.82
N GLU A 10 2.08 9.98 11.85
CA GLU A 10 0.78 9.41 11.47
C GLU A 10 0.85 8.87 10.03
N GLU A 11 1.32 7.63 9.88
CA GLU A 11 1.39 6.98 8.59
C GLU A 11 -0.04 6.57 8.23
N LEU A 12 -0.79 7.53 7.68
CA LEU A 12 -2.11 7.32 7.13
C LEU A 12 -2.05 6.19 6.09
N PRO A 13 -3.12 5.38 5.93
CA PRO A 13 -3.27 4.46 4.80
C PRO A 13 -2.97 5.18 3.49
N LEU A 14 -2.43 4.45 2.52
CA LEU A 14 -2.16 4.98 1.18
C LEU A 14 -3.50 5.22 0.49
N ARG A 15 -4.02 6.43 0.67
CA ARG A 15 -5.30 6.89 0.15
C ARG A 15 -5.16 8.32 -0.31
N ASP A 16 -5.32 8.52 -1.60
CA ASP A 16 -5.41 9.82 -2.23
C ASP A 16 -6.72 9.91 -3.02
N GLU A 17 -6.87 10.97 -3.81
CA GLU A 17 -8.00 11.12 -4.71
C GLU A 17 -8.12 9.90 -5.64
N LEU A 18 -9.32 9.30 -5.69
CA LEU A 18 -9.58 8.15 -6.54
C LEU A 18 -9.59 8.54 -8.00
N PHE A 19 -8.75 7.90 -8.81
CA PHE A 19 -8.64 8.20 -10.23
C PHE A 19 -9.38 7.18 -11.09
N SER A 20 -10.14 7.70 -12.05
CA SER A 20 -10.62 6.91 -13.20
C SER A 20 -9.45 6.49 -14.10
N ALA A 21 -9.70 5.57 -15.03
CA ALA A 21 -8.69 5.12 -16.00
C ALA A 21 -8.04 6.28 -16.78
N GLN A 22 -8.82 7.30 -17.15
CA GLN A 22 -8.32 8.47 -17.88
C GLN A 22 -7.50 9.40 -16.99
N GLN A 23 -7.93 9.63 -15.74
CA GLN A 23 -7.15 10.43 -14.78
C GLN A 23 -5.84 9.73 -14.44
N MET A 24 -5.86 8.40 -14.29
CA MET A 24 -4.65 7.62 -14.05
C MET A 24 -3.67 7.70 -15.22
N GLU A 25 -4.16 7.69 -16.46
CA GLU A 25 -3.33 7.89 -17.66
C GLU A 25 -2.63 9.26 -17.65
N GLN A 26 -3.38 10.33 -17.40
CA GLN A 26 -2.83 11.70 -17.29
C GLN A 26 -1.82 11.80 -16.15
N TYR A 27 -2.13 11.21 -15.01
CA TYR A 27 -1.26 11.16 -13.86
C TYR A 27 0.04 10.38 -14.15
N GLY A 28 -0.02 9.30 -14.93
CA GLY A 28 1.16 8.57 -15.39
C GLY A 28 2.13 9.43 -16.20
N MET A 29 1.61 10.29 -17.07
CA MET A 29 2.44 11.26 -17.79
C MET A 29 3.05 12.29 -16.84
N GLN A 30 2.26 12.84 -15.91
CA GLN A 30 2.76 13.79 -14.92
C GLN A 30 3.87 13.18 -14.06
N LEU A 31 3.66 11.99 -13.51
CA LEU A 31 4.63 11.28 -12.68
C LEU A 31 5.93 11.02 -13.43
N ALA A 32 5.86 10.72 -14.73
CA ALA A 32 7.04 10.53 -15.56
C ALA A 32 7.90 11.80 -15.73
N ILE A 33 7.27 12.98 -15.72
CA ILE A 33 7.96 14.28 -15.76
C ILE A 33 8.63 14.58 -14.41
N GLU A 34 7.96 14.23 -13.31
CA GLU A 34 8.44 14.48 -11.96
C GLU A 34 9.61 13.57 -11.57
N HIS A 35 9.60 12.32 -12.03
CA HIS A 35 10.63 11.34 -11.72
C HIS A 35 12.01 11.73 -12.28
N ARG A 36 12.97 11.97 -11.36
CA ARG A 36 14.37 12.19 -11.68
C ARG A 36 15.19 11.02 -11.19
N LEU A 37 15.97 10.42 -12.09
CA LEU A 37 16.78 9.25 -11.75
C LEU A 37 18.16 9.65 -11.26
N GLY A 38 18.56 9.07 -10.13
CA GLY A 38 19.92 9.17 -9.62
C GLY A 38 20.86 8.18 -10.28
N SER A 39 22.16 8.49 -10.27
CA SER A 39 23.22 7.59 -10.74
C SER A 39 23.57 6.48 -9.74
N ASN A 40 23.04 6.55 -8.51
CA ASN A 40 23.49 5.76 -7.38
C ASN A 40 22.74 4.42 -7.25
N ARG A 41 23.49 3.34 -7.00
CA ARG A 41 22.94 2.05 -6.57
C ARG A 41 22.76 2.05 -5.05
N GLY A 42 21.64 2.58 -4.60
CA GLY A 42 21.31 2.75 -3.17
C GLY A 42 21.16 1.44 -2.38
N SER A 43 21.11 1.58 -1.05
CA SER A 43 20.90 0.46 -0.11
C SER A 43 19.51 -0.16 -0.24
N ASP A 44 19.42 -1.49 -0.19
CA ASP A 44 18.14 -2.22 -0.31
C ASP A 44 17.36 -2.17 1.01
N ARG A 45 16.57 -1.11 1.20
CA ARG A 45 15.71 -0.91 2.38
C ARG A 45 14.38 -1.64 2.30
N LEU A 46 13.99 -2.15 1.12
CA LEU A 46 12.68 -2.76 0.89
C LEU A 46 12.49 -4.05 1.70
N LEU A 47 13.52 -4.89 1.80
CA LEU A 47 13.44 -6.12 2.60
C LEU A 47 13.36 -5.83 4.10
N GLN A 48 14.06 -4.80 4.58
CA GLN A 48 13.97 -4.37 5.97
C GLN A 48 12.57 -3.82 6.25
N ARG A 49 12.07 -2.92 5.40
CA ARG A 49 10.72 -2.39 5.51
C ARG A 49 9.66 -3.49 5.47
N LEU A 50 9.82 -4.49 4.61
CA LEU A 50 8.93 -5.66 4.58
C LEU A 50 8.92 -6.44 5.90
N ALA A 51 10.08 -6.56 6.56
CA ALA A 51 10.17 -7.20 7.87
C ALA A 51 9.49 -6.36 8.95
N ASP A 52 9.69 -5.05 8.94
CA ASP A 52 9.01 -4.12 9.85
C ASP A 52 7.49 -4.15 9.64
N ASN A 53 7.05 -4.23 8.38
CA ASN A 53 5.64 -4.34 8.00
C ASN A 53 5.00 -5.61 8.57
N GLN A 54 5.67 -6.75 8.39
CA GLN A 54 5.22 -8.02 8.97
C GLN A 54 5.11 -7.93 10.50
N ALA A 55 6.13 -7.38 11.17
CA ALA A 55 6.17 -7.31 12.62
C ALA A 55 5.00 -6.50 13.18
N LEU A 56 4.70 -5.34 12.57
CA LEU A 56 3.58 -4.51 13.01
C LEU A 56 2.23 -5.19 12.76
N ILE A 57 2.03 -5.77 11.57
CA ILE A 57 0.77 -6.46 11.24
C ILE A 57 0.53 -7.59 12.25
N ASN A 58 1.56 -8.37 12.59
CA ASN A 58 1.46 -9.46 13.57
C ASN A 58 1.14 -8.94 14.98
N ALA A 59 1.80 -7.87 15.41
CA ALA A 59 1.54 -7.24 16.71
C ALA A 59 0.08 -6.72 16.80
N THR A 60 -0.41 -6.07 15.75
CA THR A 60 -1.80 -5.63 15.67
C THR A 60 -2.76 -6.82 15.72
N CYS A 61 -2.50 -7.90 14.96
CA CYS A 61 -3.35 -9.09 14.97
C CYS A 61 -3.38 -9.75 16.35
N ALA A 62 -2.26 -9.82 17.07
CA ALA A 62 -2.23 -10.33 18.44
C ALA A 62 -3.11 -9.48 19.37
N LEU A 63 -2.95 -8.15 19.31
CA LEU A 63 -3.74 -7.20 20.10
C LEU A 63 -5.25 -7.29 19.80
N LEU A 64 -5.64 -7.45 18.54
CA LEU A 64 -7.03 -7.65 18.13
C LEU A 64 -7.54 -9.05 18.51
N GLY A 65 -6.71 -10.08 18.44
CA GLY A 65 -7.07 -11.44 18.85
C GLY A 65 -7.37 -11.54 20.35
N ASP A 66 -6.59 -10.86 21.19
CA ASP A 66 -6.83 -10.83 22.64
C ASP A 66 -8.12 -10.06 22.99
N ALA A 67 -8.45 -9.03 22.21
CA ALA A 67 -9.73 -8.34 22.31
C ALA A 67 -10.93 -9.26 22.05
N VAL A 68 -10.85 -10.08 20.99
CA VAL A 68 -11.90 -11.06 20.65
C VAL A 68 -12.04 -12.12 21.74
N LYS A 69 -10.92 -12.65 22.26
CA LYS A 69 -10.93 -13.63 23.36
C LYS A 69 -11.57 -13.07 24.64
N ALA A 70 -11.37 -11.78 24.91
CA ALA A 70 -12.00 -11.09 26.02
C ALA A 70 -13.48 -10.72 25.77
N GLY A 71 -14.09 -11.20 24.67
CA GLY A 71 -15.49 -10.93 24.32
C GLY A 71 -15.77 -9.48 23.92
N ARG A 72 -14.72 -8.70 23.60
CA ARG A 72 -14.88 -7.29 23.21
C ARG A 72 -15.18 -7.20 21.72
N GLN A 73 -16.07 -6.29 21.33
CA GLN A 73 -16.36 -6.02 19.92
C GLN A 73 -15.12 -5.47 19.20
N VAL A 74 -14.88 -6.00 18.01
CA VAL A 74 -13.87 -5.53 17.05
C VAL A 74 -14.58 -4.83 15.88
N THR A 75 -13.85 -4.00 15.15
CA THR A 75 -14.40 -3.34 13.95
C THR A 75 -14.44 -4.31 12.77
N PRO A 76 -15.30 -4.11 11.77
CA PRO A 76 -15.32 -4.96 10.57
C PRO A 76 -13.98 -5.04 9.84
N ALA A 77 -13.22 -3.94 9.81
CA ALA A 77 -11.87 -3.92 9.23
C ALA A 77 -10.87 -4.77 10.05
N ALA A 78 -11.00 -4.79 11.38
CA ALA A 78 -10.18 -5.65 12.24
C ALA A 78 -10.50 -7.14 12.05
N GLU A 79 -11.78 -7.50 11.91
CA GLU A 79 -12.20 -8.86 11.57
C GLU A 79 -11.61 -9.30 10.23
N TRP A 80 -11.72 -8.44 9.21
CA TRP A 80 -11.13 -8.69 7.89
C TRP A 80 -9.62 -8.95 7.95
N LEU A 81 -8.89 -8.17 8.77
CA LEU A 81 -7.45 -8.37 8.94
C LEU A 81 -7.14 -9.74 9.57
N LEU A 82 -7.86 -10.09 10.64
CA LEU A 82 -7.69 -11.36 11.34
C LEU A 82 -8.03 -12.56 10.44
N ASP A 83 -9.12 -12.47 9.69
CA ASP A 83 -9.57 -13.52 8.79
C ASP A 83 -8.60 -13.77 7.65
N ASN A 84 -7.77 -12.79 7.29
CA ASN A 84 -6.88 -12.87 6.12
C ASN A 84 -5.38 -12.87 6.46
N ILE A 85 -5.00 -12.98 7.73
CA ILE A 85 -3.59 -12.95 8.15
C ILE A 85 -2.74 -14.04 7.47
N TYR A 86 -3.30 -15.24 7.27
CA TYR A 86 -2.60 -16.34 6.59
C TYR A 86 -2.20 -15.99 5.14
N LEU A 87 -3.07 -15.26 4.44
CA LEU A 87 -2.83 -14.82 3.08
C LEU A 87 -1.74 -13.75 3.06
N ILE A 88 -1.78 -12.80 3.99
CA ILE A 88 -0.75 -11.76 4.13
C ILE A 88 0.61 -12.42 4.36
N ASP A 89 0.70 -13.38 5.28
CA ASP A 89 1.93 -14.13 5.57
C ASP A 89 2.45 -14.93 4.36
N GLU A 90 1.55 -15.51 3.57
CA GLU A 90 1.90 -16.14 2.30
C GLU A 90 2.48 -15.12 1.31
N GLN A 91 1.83 -13.97 1.12
CA GLN A 91 2.33 -12.92 0.22
C GLN A 91 3.68 -12.37 0.68
N ILE A 92 3.92 -12.22 1.98
CA ILE A 92 5.22 -11.79 2.51
C ILE A 92 6.31 -12.83 2.23
N ARG A 93 6.00 -14.13 2.37
CA ARG A 93 6.94 -15.21 2.00
C ARG A 93 7.27 -15.22 0.51
N ILE A 94 6.26 -15.06 -0.34
CA ILE A 94 6.44 -14.91 -1.80
C ILE A 94 7.32 -13.69 -2.09
N ALA A 95 7.04 -12.56 -1.46
CA ALA A 95 7.79 -11.33 -1.68
C ALA A 95 9.28 -11.49 -1.32
N LYS A 96 9.59 -12.12 -0.17
CA LYS A 96 10.97 -12.41 0.24
C LYS A 96 11.70 -13.34 -0.74
N ARG A 97 11.00 -14.32 -1.33
CA ARG A 97 11.58 -15.24 -2.31
C ARG A 97 11.87 -14.56 -3.65
N HIS A 98 10.96 -13.69 -4.10
CA HIS A 98 11.02 -13.06 -5.42
C HIS A 98 11.74 -11.71 -5.46
N LEU A 99 12.20 -11.19 -4.31
CA LEU A 99 13.03 -9.99 -4.23
C LEU A 99 14.47 -10.31 -3.75
N PRO A 100 15.34 -10.90 -4.60
CA PRO A 100 16.75 -11.04 -4.25
C PRO A 100 17.42 -9.67 -4.02
N LYS A 101 18.29 -9.57 -3.01
CA LYS A 101 19.03 -8.33 -2.68
C LYS A 101 19.73 -7.69 -3.87
N ASN A 102 20.27 -8.52 -4.77
CA ASN A 102 21.00 -8.04 -5.95
C ASN A 102 20.06 -7.50 -7.04
N TYR A 103 18.83 -8.00 -7.11
CA TYR A 103 17.83 -7.52 -8.07
C TYR A 103 17.32 -6.13 -7.67
N SER A 104 16.95 -5.94 -6.40
CA SER A 104 16.53 -4.62 -5.87
C SER A 104 17.61 -3.54 -6.09
N LYS A 105 18.89 -3.87 -5.87
CA LYS A 105 20.02 -2.94 -6.08
C LYS A 105 20.25 -2.54 -7.54
N ALA A 106 19.78 -3.35 -8.49
CA ALA A 106 19.98 -3.11 -9.92
C ALA A 106 18.90 -2.19 -10.53
N LEU A 107 17.79 -1.95 -9.83
CA LEU A 107 16.70 -1.12 -10.32
C LEU A 107 17.08 0.38 -10.29
N PRO A 108 16.70 1.15 -11.32
CA PRO A 108 16.80 2.61 -11.32
C PRO A 108 16.10 3.25 -10.11
N ARG A 109 16.77 4.21 -9.47
CA ARG A 109 16.30 4.87 -8.24
C ARG A 109 16.05 6.34 -8.46
N LEU A 110 15.09 6.87 -7.71
CA LEU A 110 14.73 8.27 -7.71
C LEU A 110 15.76 9.09 -6.91
N ASP A 111 16.02 10.31 -7.39
CA ASP A 111 16.82 11.34 -6.72
C ASP A 111 15.95 12.53 -6.27
N ASN A 112 14.62 12.34 -6.30
CA ASN A 112 13.65 13.31 -5.81
C ASN A 112 13.77 13.48 -4.28
N GLU A 113 13.56 14.70 -3.80
CA GLU A 113 13.48 14.98 -2.36
C GLU A 113 12.32 14.18 -1.74
N GLY A 114 12.56 13.57 -0.57
CA GLY A 114 11.59 12.69 0.11
C GLY A 114 11.51 11.25 -0.43
N GLN A 115 11.93 11.00 -1.67
CA GLN A 115 11.92 9.66 -2.30
C GLN A 115 13.31 9.16 -2.69
N LYS A 116 14.35 9.80 -2.14
CA LYS A 116 15.74 9.52 -2.47
C LYS A 116 16.09 8.05 -2.21
N ASP A 117 16.78 7.44 -3.17
CA ASP A 117 17.17 6.04 -3.18
C ASP A 117 16.00 5.04 -3.26
N GLN A 118 14.77 5.46 -3.51
CA GLN A 118 13.65 4.54 -3.75
C GLN A 118 13.64 4.06 -5.21
N PRO A 119 13.43 2.75 -5.51
CA PRO A 119 13.25 2.31 -6.89
C PRO A 119 12.05 3.01 -7.52
N ARG A 120 12.21 3.59 -8.72
CA ARG A 120 11.10 4.32 -9.37
C ARG A 120 9.86 3.45 -9.55
N VAL A 121 10.07 2.16 -9.83
CA VAL A 121 8.97 1.21 -10.04
C VAL A 121 8.24 0.85 -8.74
N TYR A 122 8.88 1.07 -7.58
CA TYR A 122 8.19 0.99 -6.30
C TYR A 122 7.31 2.21 -6.05
N ASP A 123 7.76 3.41 -6.42
CA ASP A 123 6.91 4.60 -6.36
C ASP A 123 5.68 4.48 -7.29
N ILE A 124 5.88 4.06 -8.55
CA ILE A 124 4.79 3.74 -9.49
C ILE A 124 3.75 2.80 -8.84
N ALA A 125 4.22 1.79 -8.10
CA ALA A 125 3.34 0.86 -7.38
C ALA A 125 2.60 1.52 -6.21
N LEU A 126 3.27 2.38 -5.43
CA LEU A 126 2.63 3.15 -4.35
C LEU A 126 1.55 4.08 -4.91
N GLN A 127 1.84 4.83 -5.98
CA GLN A 127 0.86 5.73 -6.59
C GLN A 127 -0.35 4.98 -7.17
N THR A 128 -0.11 3.81 -7.77
CA THR A 128 -1.20 2.93 -8.24
C THR A 128 -2.15 2.54 -7.11
N ILE A 129 -1.61 2.29 -5.92
CA ILE A 129 -2.37 1.86 -4.75
C ILE A 129 -3.06 3.05 -4.06
N ALA A 130 -2.39 4.20 -3.98
CA ALA A 130 -2.93 5.40 -3.35
C ALA A 130 -4.18 5.91 -4.10
N HIS A 131 -4.09 6.01 -5.44
CA HIS A 131 -5.20 6.47 -6.29
C HIS A 131 -6.24 5.38 -6.61
N GLY A 132 -5.97 4.13 -6.21
CA GLY A 132 -6.89 3.00 -6.31
C GLY A 132 -7.51 2.57 -4.97
N ASP A 133 -7.18 3.21 -3.85
CA ASP A 133 -7.48 2.76 -2.48
C ASP A 133 -7.25 1.24 -2.29
N GLY A 134 -6.05 0.80 -2.66
CA GLY A 134 -5.65 -0.60 -2.59
C GLY A 134 -6.23 -1.52 -3.66
N ARG A 135 -7.15 -1.05 -4.52
CA ARG A 135 -7.70 -1.82 -5.63
C ARG A 135 -6.80 -1.70 -6.86
N ILE A 136 -6.33 -2.83 -7.35
CA ILE A 136 -5.55 -2.93 -8.59
C ILE A 136 -6.46 -3.49 -9.68
N ASP A 137 -6.55 -2.75 -10.77
CA ASP A 137 -7.23 -3.16 -12.00
C ASP A 137 -6.18 -3.28 -13.13
N PRO A 138 -6.09 -4.41 -13.84
CA PRO A 138 -5.07 -4.61 -14.88
C PRO A 138 -5.18 -3.64 -16.06
N ASP A 139 -6.38 -3.21 -16.43
CA ASP A 139 -6.56 -2.26 -17.54
C ASP A 139 -6.08 -0.87 -17.13
N ILE A 140 -6.42 -0.44 -15.90
CA ILE A 140 -5.96 0.82 -15.34
C ILE A 140 -4.43 0.81 -15.18
N LEU A 141 -3.86 -0.28 -14.63
CA LEU A 141 -2.42 -0.45 -14.49
C LEU A 141 -1.70 -0.38 -15.84
N SER A 142 -2.24 -1.06 -16.87
CA SER A 142 -1.66 -1.07 -18.21
C SER A 142 -1.69 0.32 -18.85
N ARG A 143 -2.79 1.05 -18.72
CA ARG A 143 -2.90 2.44 -19.21
C ARG A 143 -1.93 3.36 -18.49
N PHE A 144 -1.83 3.26 -17.17
CA PHE A 144 -0.90 4.05 -16.37
C PHE A 144 0.56 3.83 -16.78
N VAL A 145 0.98 2.56 -16.85
CA VAL A 145 2.35 2.20 -17.23
C VAL A 145 2.65 2.57 -18.68
N SER A 146 1.70 2.39 -19.59
CA SER A 146 1.85 2.84 -20.98
C SER A 146 2.01 4.36 -21.06
N ALA A 147 1.18 5.12 -20.34
CA ALA A 147 1.23 6.58 -20.31
C ALA A 147 2.54 7.11 -19.74
N TYR A 148 3.00 6.53 -18.63
CA TYR A 148 4.30 6.83 -18.03
C TYR A 148 5.44 6.60 -19.05
N GLN A 149 5.39 5.48 -19.77
CA GLN A 149 6.41 5.10 -20.75
C GLN A 149 6.46 5.97 -22.00
N HIS A 150 5.45 6.80 -22.28
CA HIS A 150 5.53 7.80 -23.35
C HIS A 150 6.61 8.85 -23.09
N LEU A 151 6.90 9.16 -21.82
CA LEU A 151 7.89 10.17 -21.43
C LEU A 151 9.14 9.55 -20.83
N ALA A 152 9.02 8.43 -20.11
CA ALA A 152 10.17 7.75 -19.49
C ALA A 152 10.10 6.22 -19.71
N THR A 153 10.96 5.70 -20.59
CA THR A 153 11.00 4.25 -20.88
C THR A 153 11.44 3.45 -19.65
N LEU A 154 10.69 2.41 -19.32
CA LEU A 154 11.04 1.43 -18.27
C LEU A 154 11.93 0.34 -18.87
N LYS A 155 12.93 -0.09 -18.08
CA LYS A 155 13.79 -1.23 -18.45
C LYS A 155 13.02 -2.54 -18.34
N ILE A 156 13.45 -3.57 -19.07
CA ILE A 156 12.89 -4.93 -18.98
C ILE A 156 12.89 -5.41 -17.52
N GLY A 157 14.02 -5.26 -16.83
CA GLY A 157 14.14 -5.58 -15.42
C GLY A 157 13.18 -4.81 -14.50
N GLU A 158 12.71 -3.62 -14.89
CA GLU A 158 11.72 -2.86 -14.11
C GLU A 158 10.29 -3.34 -14.35
N LEU A 159 9.95 -3.67 -15.61
CA LEU A 159 8.66 -4.26 -15.94
C LEU A 159 8.45 -5.58 -15.18
N TRP A 160 9.50 -6.40 -15.10
CA TRP A 160 9.50 -7.62 -14.27
C TRP A 160 9.44 -7.36 -12.76
N ALA A 161 9.77 -6.16 -12.30
CA ALA A 161 9.70 -5.78 -10.90
C ALA A 161 8.31 -5.25 -10.49
N ILE A 162 7.46 -4.83 -11.42
CA ILE A 162 6.10 -4.36 -11.13
C ILE A 162 5.29 -5.34 -10.25
N PRO A 163 5.24 -6.66 -10.53
CA PRO A 163 4.47 -7.61 -9.72
C PRO A 163 4.91 -7.66 -8.26
N ILE A 164 6.23 -7.62 -8.03
CA ILE A 164 6.78 -7.65 -6.68
C ILE A 164 6.61 -6.29 -5.99
N MET A 165 6.75 -5.18 -6.71
CA MET A 165 6.54 -3.85 -6.14
C MET A 165 5.09 -3.59 -5.74
N LEU A 166 4.12 -3.98 -6.56
CA LEU A 166 2.71 -3.91 -6.19
C LEU A 166 2.41 -4.73 -4.93
N ARG A 167 3.01 -5.92 -4.81
CA ARG A 167 2.86 -6.75 -3.62
C ARG A 167 3.44 -6.08 -2.37
N LEU A 168 4.64 -5.51 -2.46
CA LEU A 168 5.26 -4.78 -1.35
C LEU A 168 4.42 -3.57 -0.94
N ALA A 169 3.92 -2.82 -1.92
CA ALA A 169 3.14 -1.62 -1.69
C ALA A 169 1.74 -1.92 -1.12
N LEU A 170 1.13 -3.06 -1.48
CA LEU A 170 -0.11 -3.53 -0.83
C LEU A 170 0.14 -3.94 0.62
N ILE A 171 1.26 -4.61 0.90
CA ILE A 171 1.65 -4.97 2.28
C ILE A 171 1.95 -3.71 3.11
N GLU A 172 2.56 -2.70 2.50
CA GLU A 172 2.75 -1.37 3.11
C GLU A 172 1.42 -0.69 3.43
N ASN A 173 0.43 -0.74 2.52
CA ASN A 173 -0.90 -0.21 2.81
C ASN A 173 -1.59 -0.97 3.97
N LEU A 174 -1.52 -2.30 3.96
CA LEU A 174 -2.06 -3.14 5.04
C LEU A 174 -1.41 -2.84 6.39
N ARG A 175 -0.08 -2.59 6.41
CA ARG A 175 0.64 -2.15 7.61
C ARG A 175 0.07 -0.83 8.14
N ARG A 176 -0.15 0.16 7.28
CA ARG A 176 -0.70 1.47 7.66
C ARG A 176 -2.12 1.37 8.21
N ILE A 177 -2.96 0.55 7.58
CA ILE A 177 -4.30 0.24 8.10
C ILE A 177 -4.19 -0.48 9.46
N ALA A 178 -3.30 -1.47 9.60
CA ALA A 178 -3.09 -2.19 10.86
C ALA A 178 -2.57 -1.27 11.99
N ALA A 179 -1.70 -0.31 11.69
CA ALA A 179 -1.25 0.71 12.64
C ALA A 179 -2.43 1.52 13.18
N ARG A 180 -3.29 1.99 12.27
CA ARG A 180 -4.50 2.74 12.61
C ARG A 180 -5.48 1.90 13.44
N LEU A 181 -5.72 0.65 13.06
CA LEU A 181 -6.58 -0.26 13.82
C LEU A 181 -6.07 -0.49 15.25
N ALA A 182 -4.74 -0.62 15.43
CA ALA A 182 -4.14 -0.72 16.76
C ALA A 182 -4.37 0.55 17.60
N GLN A 183 -4.19 1.73 17.01
CA GLN A 183 -4.43 3.01 17.69
C GLN A 183 -5.91 3.20 18.06
N THR A 184 -6.83 2.96 17.11
CA THR A 184 -8.28 2.94 17.35
C THR A 184 -8.62 1.99 18.48
N ARG A 185 -7.98 0.82 18.54
CA ARG A 185 -8.23 -0.15 19.60
C ARG A 185 -7.73 0.32 20.97
N GLN A 186 -6.58 1.00 21.03
CA GLN A 186 -6.08 1.59 22.27
C GLN A 186 -7.05 2.65 22.80
N HIS A 187 -7.56 3.53 21.94
CA HIS A 187 -8.57 4.53 22.31
C HIS A 187 -9.87 3.89 22.79
N ARG A 188 -10.37 2.85 22.11
CA ARG A 188 -11.57 2.11 22.55
C ARG A 188 -11.36 1.36 23.86
N ASN A 189 -10.18 0.82 24.12
CA ASN A 189 -9.85 0.20 25.41
C ASN A 189 -9.87 1.23 26.54
N LEU A 190 -9.27 2.40 26.35
CA LEU A 190 -9.31 3.46 27.36
C LEU A 190 -10.76 3.94 27.63
N ALA A 191 -11.56 4.11 26.58
CA ALA A 191 -12.98 4.44 26.72
C ALA A 191 -13.76 3.33 27.45
N HIS A 192 -13.42 2.06 27.16
CA HIS A 192 -14.02 0.91 27.81
C HIS A 192 -13.75 0.90 29.31
N ASP A 193 -12.49 1.09 29.71
CA ASP A 193 -12.08 1.07 31.12
C ASP A 193 -12.75 2.22 31.92
N TRP A 194 -12.81 3.43 31.34
CA TRP A 194 -13.55 4.54 31.94
C TRP A 194 -15.04 4.29 32.00
N ALA A 195 -15.63 3.73 30.95
CA ALA A 195 -17.05 3.41 30.94
C ALA A 195 -17.38 2.37 32.02
N ASP A 196 -16.54 1.34 32.22
CA ASP A 196 -16.75 0.35 33.28
C ASP A 196 -16.65 0.98 34.67
N ALA A 197 -15.63 1.81 34.93
CA ALA A 197 -15.48 2.51 36.20
C ALA A 197 -16.70 3.41 36.50
N ILE A 198 -17.15 4.18 35.48
CA ILE A 198 -18.34 5.04 35.60
C ILE A 198 -19.60 4.22 35.86
N LEU A 199 -19.79 3.11 35.14
CA LEU A 199 -20.96 2.24 35.28
C LEU A 199 -20.99 1.52 36.63
N GLU A 200 -19.84 1.05 37.11
CA GLU A 200 -19.72 0.39 38.41
C GLU A 200 -20.07 1.36 39.54
N VAL A 201 -19.51 2.57 39.51
CA VAL A 201 -19.80 3.60 40.52
C VAL A 201 -21.24 4.09 40.43
N ALA A 202 -21.78 4.27 39.23
CA ALA A 202 -23.19 4.64 39.06
C ALA A 202 -24.15 3.58 39.64
N GLN A 203 -23.77 2.31 39.69
CA GLN A 203 -24.57 1.24 40.30
C GLN A 203 -24.37 1.12 41.80
N LYS A 204 -23.12 1.19 42.28
CA LYS A 204 -22.77 0.92 43.68
C LYS A 204 -22.84 2.16 44.57
N ASN A 205 -22.39 3.30 44.06
CA ASN A 205 -22.31 4.55 44.83
C ASN A 205 -22.49 5.79 43.92
N PRO A 206 -23.73 6.16 43.54
CA PRO A 206 -24.00 7.26 42.62
C PRO A 206 -23.43 8.62 43.07
N ALA A 207 -23.24 8.83 44.38
CA ALA A 207 -22.67 10.07 44.92
C ALA A 207 -21.19 10.27 44.53
N GLU A 208 -20.45 9.18 44.30
CA GLU A 208 -19.05 9.21 43.91
C GLU A 208 -18.84 9.35 42.39
N LEU A 209 -19.92 9.34 41.60
CA LEU A 209 -19.86 9.47 40.14
C LEU A 209 -19.10 10.73 39.69
N ILE A 210 -19.26 11.83 40.42
CA ILE A 210 -18.57 13.09 40.14
C ILE A 210 -17.05 12.98 40.31
N LEU A 211 -16.57 12.14 41.22
CA LEU A 211 -15.14 11.93 41.47
C LEU A 211 -14.51 11.18 40.29
N ILE A 212 -15.17 10.13 39.78
CA ILE A 212 -14.69 9.37 38.62
C ILE A 212 -14.65 10.25 37.37
N VAL A 213 -15.70 11.06 37.13
CA VAL A 213 -15.70 12.00 35.99
C VAL A 213 -14.58 13.04 36.15
N ALA A 214 -14.32 13.51 37.38
CA ALA A 214 -13.21 14.43 37.65
C ALA A 214 -11.84 13.75 37.46
N ASP A 215 -11.68 12.48 37.82
CA ASP A 215 -10.46 11.70 37.59
C ASP A 215 -10.21 11.49 36.10
N MET A 216 -11.25 11.14 35.34
CA MET A 216 -11.20 11.07 33.89
C MET A 216 -10.77 12.41 33.30
N ALA A 217 -11.37 13.51 33.74
CA ALA A 217 -11.00 14.85 33.30
C ALA A 217 -9.54 15.20 33.60
N ARG A 218 -9.04 14.81 34.78
CA ARG A 218 -7.65 15.03 35.20
C ARG A 218 -6.65 14.20 34.40
N SER A 219 -7.04 13.01 33.94
CA SER A 219 -6.19 12.15 33.11
C SER A 219 -5.93 12.71 31.70
N LYS A 220 -6.69 13.74 31.29
CA LYS A 220 -6.58 14.40 29.98
C LYS A 220 -6.53 13.39 28.81
N PRO A 221 -7.56 12.53 28.68
CA PRO A 221 -7.59 11.55 27.61
C PRO A 221 -7.63 12.26 26.26
N GLN A 222 -6.97 11.69 25.25
CA GLN A 222 -7.10 12.17 23.88
C GLN A 222 -8.52 11.86 23.40
N LEU A 223 -9.35 12.89 23.21
CA LEU A 223 -10.75 12.78 22.80
C LEU A 223 -10.91 12.49 21.30
N GLN A 224 -10.23 11.44 20.83
CA GLN A 224 -10.31 10.93 19.47
C GLN A 224 -11.71 10.35 19.18
N SER A 225 -12.11 10.31 17.91
CA SER A 225 -13.45 9.83 17.49
C SER A 225 -13.80 8.45 18.04
N SER A 226 -12.84 7.54 18.05
CA SER A 226 -12.97 6.17 18.54
C SER A 226 -13.16 6.07 20.05
N PHE A 227 -12.52 6.96 20.83
CA PHE A 227 -12.75 7.07 22.27
C PHE A 227 -14.16 7.57 22.56
N VAL A 228 -14.55 8.68 21.93
CA VAL A 228 -15.86 9.33 22.13
C VAL A 228 -17.01 8.40 21.73
N ALA A 229 -16.92 7.78 20.55
CA ALA A 229 -17.95 6.87 20.06
C ALA A 229 -18.15 5.67 20.99
N GLU A 230 -17.06 5.06 21.48
CA GLU A 230 -17.16 3.91 22.39
C GLU A 230 -17.73 4.32 23.76
N LEU A 231 -17.25 5.43 24.33
CA LEU A 231 -17.72 5.92 25.62
C LEU A 231 -19.22 6.26 25.58
N VAL A 232 -19.65 7.02 24.57
CA VAL A 232 -21.05 7.43 24.41
C VAL A 232 -21.96 6.22 24.20
N ARG A 233 -21.56 5.30 23.31
CA ARG A 233 -22.31 4.06 23.03
C ARG A 233 -22.57 3.25 24.31
N ARG A 234 -21.56 3.13 25.19
CA ARG A 234 -21.70 2.37 26.45
C ARG A 234 -22.53 3.08 27.50
N LEU A 235 -22.38 4.40 27.63
CA LEU A 235 -23.11 5.19 28.62
C LEU A 235 -24.59 5.37 28.23
N GLN A 236 -24.90 5.61 26.96
CA GLN A 236 -26.28 5.77 26.48
C GLN A 236 -27.12 4.50 26.68
N ALA A 237 -26.50 3.31 26.63
CA ALA A 237 -27.19 2.04 26.82
C ALA A 237 -27.81 1.84 28.23
N LYS A 238 -27.53 2.74 29.19
CA LYS A 238 -27.92 2.58 30.61
C LYS A 238 -28.77 3.74 31.18
N GLY A 239 -29.20 4.69 30.34
CA GLY A 239 -30.26 5.66 30.67
C GLY A 239 -29.82 6.97 31.35
N ALA A 240 -30.79 7.71 31.90
CA ALA A 240 -30.68 9.12 32.31
C ALA A 240 -29.72 9.40 33.50
N ALA A 241 -29.35 8.39 34.28
CA ALA A 241 -28.43 8.53 35.42
C ALA A 241 -26.99 8.87 35.01
N LEU A 242 -26.65 8.75 33.72
CA LEU A 242 -25.31 8.97 33.17
C LEU A 242 -25.21 10.29 32.37
N SER A 243 -26.10 11.23 32.63
CA SER A 243 -26.10 12.55 31.99
C SER A 243 -24.84 13.35 32.33
N LEU A 244 -24.34 13.27 33.57
CA LEU A 244 -23.18 14.05 34.03
C LEU A 244 -21.89 13.78 33.22
N PRO A 245 -21.41 12.53 33.04
CA PRO A 245 -20.27 12.24 32.18
C PRO A 245 -20.48 12.71 30.72
N LEU A 246 -21.69 12.57 30.17
CA LEU A 246 -22.01 12.97 28.80
C LEU A 246 -22.03 14.50 28.64
N THR A 247 -22.56 15.23 29.62
CA THR A 247 -22.52 16.69 29.64
C THR A 247 -21.10 17.21 29.75
N TRP A 248 -20.26 16.61 30.61
CA TRP A 248 -18.84 16.95 30.69
C TRP A 248 -18.13 16.73 29.36
N LEU A 249 -18.37 15.58 28.72
CA LEU A 249 -17.78 15.25 27.41
C LEU A 249 -18.21 16.26 26.34
N SER A 250 -19.51 16.59 26.30
CA SER A 250 -20.04 17.60 25.38
C SER A 250 -19.43 18.98 25.59
N GLN A 251 -19.23 19.41 26.83
CA GLN A 251 -18.59 20.71 27.15
C GLN A 251 -17.13 20.72 26.70
N ARG A 252 -16.38 19.65 26.97
CA ARG A 252 -14.97 19.54 26.57
C ARG A 252 -14.77 19.52 25.07
N LEU A 253 -15.64 18.82 24.34
CA LEU A 253 -15.60 18.82 22.89
C LEU A 253 -15.95 20.19 22.30
N ALA A 254 -16.91 20.90 22.92
CA ALA A 254 -17.28 22.24 22.51
C ALA A 254 -16.13 23.26 22.69
N GLU A 255 -15.28 23.10 23.71
CA GLU A 255 -14.04 23.91 23.87
C GLU A 255 -13.09 23.75 22.67
N SER A 256 -13.14 22.60 21.98
CA SER A 256 -12.32 22.29 20.81
C SER A 256 -13.08 22.44 19.48
N GLY A 257 -14.32 22.95 19.51
CA GLY A 257 -15.15 23.17 18.32
C GLY A 257 -15.83 21.93 17.73
N TYR A 258 -15.85 20.80 18.45
CA TYR A 258 -16.47 19.55 17.99
C TYR A 258 -17.75 19.21 18.77
N SER A 259 -18.67 18.49 18.13
CA SER A 259 -19.81 17.85 18.79
C SER A 259 -19.64 16.34 18.91
N ILE A 260 -20.39 15.71 19.84
CA ILE A 260 -20.42 14.26 19.99
C ILE A 260 -20.89 13.59 18.69
N ASP A 261 -21.98 14.10 18.09
CA ASP A 261 -22.55 13.52 16.86
C ASP A 261 -21.57 13.61 15.68
N GLN A 262 -20.83 14.71 15.56
CA GLN A 262 -19.79 14.86 14.55
C GLN A 262 -18.69 13.81 14.71
N LEU A 263 -18.22 13.57 15.94
CA LEU A 263 -17.18 12.56 16.19
C LEU A 263 -17.68 11.13 16.00
N ILE A 264 -18.94 10.83 16.33
CA ILE A 264 -19.55 9.54 16.04
C ILE A 264 -19.66 9.32 14.53
N GLN A 265 -20.10 10.34 13.78
CA GLN A 265 -20.20 10.27 12.33
C GLN A 265 -18.82 10.11 11.68
N HIS A 266 -17.81 10.83 12.18
CA HIS A 266 -16.43 10.70 11.74
C HIS A 266 -15.89 9.27 11.99
N GLU A 267 -16.14 8.70 13.16
CA GLU A 267 -15.76 7.31 13.47
C GLU A 267 -16.41 6.31 12.51
N SER A 268 -17.71 6.47 12.23
CA SER A 268 -18.43 5.59 11.30
C SER A 268 -17.86 5.66 9.88
N GLN A 269 -17.63 6.88 9.37
CA GLN A 269 -17.01 7.09 8.06
C GLN A 269 -15.60 6.49 8.00
N GLN A 270 -14.81 6.66 9.06
CA GLN A 270 -13.46 6.13 9.14
C GLN A 270 -13.44 4.59 9.15
N GLN A 271 -14.33 3.95 9.91
CA GLN A 271 -14.45 2.49 9.92
C GLN A 271 -14.89 1.93 8.57
N ALA A 272 -15.84 2.60 7.89
CA ALA A 272 -16.26 2.22 6.54
C ALA A 272 -15.12 2.32 5.53
N ALA A 273 -14.35 3.42 5.57
CA ALA A 273 -13.19 3.61 4.70
C ALA A 273 -12.10 2.55 4.95
N ASP A 274 -11.83 2.22 6.21
CA ASP A 274 -10.85 1.19 6.56
C ASP A 274 -11.29 -0.21 6.13
N GLN A 275 -12.60 -0.50 6.21
CA GLN A 275 -13.16 -1.77 5.74
C GLN A 275 -13.05 -1.93 4.22
N VAL A 276 -13.33 -0.87 3.45
CA VAL A 276 -13.20 -0.91 1.99
C VAL A 276 -11.74 -1.09 1.57
N SER A 277 -10.85 -0.28 2.14
CA SER A 277 -9.42 -0.29 1.79
C SER A 277 -8.73 -1.61 2.12
N ILE A 278 -9.05 -2.24 3.26
CA ILE A 278 -8.50 -3.55 3.60
C ILE A 278 -9.03 -4.64 2.66
N SER A 279 -10.34 -4.62 2.36
CA SER A 279 -10.96 -5.55 1.42
C SER A 279 -10.34 -5.44 0.03
N ASN A 280 -10.17 -4.22 -0.48
CA ASN A 280 -9.51 -3.93 -1.74
C ASN A 280 -8.06 -4.43 -1.75
N SER A 281 -7.28 -4.12 -0.71
CA SER A 281 -5.87 -4.50 -0.64
C SER A 281 -5.69 -6.03 -0.64
N ILE A 282 -6.55 -6.75 0.06
CA ILE A 282 -6.55 -8.21 0.06
C ILE A 282 -7.03 -8.79 -1.28
N GLY A 283 -8.09 -8.22 -1.87
CA GLY A 283 -8.57 -8.60 -3.19
C GLY A 283 -7.47 -8.47 -4.25
N SER A 284 -6.75 -7.35 -4.22
CA SER A 284 -5.60 -7.09 -5.09
C SER A 284 -4.45 -8.07 -4.84
N LEU A 285 -4.13 -8.41 -3.58
CA LEU A 285 -3.11 -9.43 -3.28
C LEU A 285 -3.44 -10.80 -3.91
N ARG A 286 -4.71 -11.21 -3.88
CA ARG A 286 -5.17 -12.44 -4.56
C ARG A 286 -5.04 -12.30 -6.08
N PHE A 287 -5.47 -11.16 -6.62
CA PHE A 287 -5.38 -10.86 -8.05
C PHE A 287 -3.93 -10.91 -8.56
N LEU A 288 -2.94 -10.39 -7.83
CA LEU A 288 -1.53 -10.44 -8.22
C LEU A 288 -0.98 -11.86 -8.42
N GLY A 289 -1.59 -12.87 -7.78
CA GLY A 289 -1.24 -14.28 -7.97
C GLY A 289 -1.89 -14.94 -9.19
N GLN A 290 -2.95 -14.34 -9.74
CA GLN A 290 -3.73 -14.88 -10.86
C GLN A 290 -3.39 -14.23 -12.20
N MET A 291 -2.89 -12.99 -12.19
CA MET A 291 -2.54 -12.23 -13.39
C MET A 291 -1.39 -12.89 -14.17
N ASP A 292 -1.52 -13.02 -15.49
CA ASP A 292 -0.41 -13.45 -16.35
C ASP A 292 0.55 -12.28 -16.59
N TRP A 293 1.56 -12.21 -15.72
CA TRP A 293 2.61 -11.19 -15.81
C TRP A 293 3.47 -11.29 -17.06
N ARG A 294 3.49 -12.45 -17.74
CA ARG A 294 4.24 -12.63 -18.98
C ARG A 294 3.63 -11.78 -20.09
N ASP A 295 2.31 -11.88 -20.26
CA ASP A 295 1.57 -11.10 -21.25
C ASP A 295 1.67 -9.61 -20.96
N PHE A 296 1.56 -9.22 -19.69
CA PHE A 296 1.73 -7.83 -19.28
C PHE A 296 3.13 -7.29 -19.65
N VAL A 297 4.20 -8.02 -19.31
CA VAL A 297 5.58 -7.58 -19.61
C VAL A 297 5.83 -7.51 -21.10
N GLU A 298 5.39 -8.49 -21.90
CA GLU A 298 5.54 -8.45 -23.36
C GLU A 298 4.77 -7.30 -23.99
N THR A 299 3.57 -7.00 -23.49
CA THR A 299 2.75 -5.90 -24.02
C THR A 299 3.35 -4.54 -23.67
N MET A 300 3.88 -4.38 -22.46
CA MET A 300 4.45 -3.12 -21.98
C MET A 300 5.90 -2.87 -22.44
N SER A 301 6.62 -3.91 -22.86
CA SER A 301 8.04 -3.82 -23.23
C SER A 301 8.24 -3.14 -24.58
N LYS A 302 8.90 -1.98 -24.57
CA LYS A 302 9.36 -1.33 -25.81
C LYS A 302 10.36 -2.20 -26.58
N VAL A 303 11.23 -2.92 -25.87
CA VAL A 303 12.16 -3.89 -26.48
C VAL A 303 11.41 -5.01 -27.18
N ASP A 304 10.39 -5.59 -26.54
CA ASP A 304 9.63 -6.68 -27.17
C ASP A 304 8.91 -6.21 -28.43
N ARG A 305 8.31 -5.01 -28.39
CA ARG A 305 7.70 -4.39 -29.56
C ARG A 305 8.71 -4.18 -30.69
N THR A 306 9.87 -3.60 -30.40
CA THR A 306 10.93 -3.41 -31.41
C THR A 306 11.42 -4.74 -31.98
N LEU A 307 11.61 -5.76 -31.16
CA LEU A 307 12.06 -7.07 -31.65
C LEU A 307 11.02 -7.78 -32.55
N ARG A 308 9.73 -7.45 -32.42
CA ARG A 308 8.68 -7.93 -33.33
C ARG A 308 8.75 -7.33 -34.73
N ASP A 309 9.48 -6.22 -34.90
CA ASP A 309 9.75 -5.63 -36.22
C ASP A 309 10.83 -6.41 -37.00
N ASP A 310 11.26 -7.57 -36.50
CA ASP A 310 12.09 -8.54 -37.22
C ASP A 310 11.56 -8.77 -38.65
N PRO A 311 12.36 -8.47 -39.70
CA PRO A 311 11.96 -8.66 -41.09
C PRO A 311 11.56 -10.10 -41.43
N ALA A 312 12.07 -11.11 -40.71
CA ALA A 312 11.68 -12.52 -40.90
C ALA A 312 10.31 -12.85 -40.28
N GLY A 313 9.81 -11.99 -39.40
CA GLY A 313 8.72 -12.25 -38.46
C GLY A 313 8.98 -13.45 -37.55
N ALA A 314 10.22 -13.93 -37.43
CA ALA A 314 10.55 -15.14 -36.68
C ALA A 314 10.35 -14.89 -35.19
N TYR A 315 10.80 -13.71 -34.70
CA TYR A 315 10.63 -13.32 -33.30
C TYR A 315 9.17 -13.40 -32.84
N ALA A 316 8.23 -12.84 -33.61
CA ALA A 316 6.82 -12.81 -33.24
C ALA A 316 6.15 -14.20 -33.18
N ARG A 317 6.70 -15.20 -33.88
CA ARG A 317 6.20 -16.60 -33.88
C ARG A 317 6.85 -17.48 -32.82
N MET A 318 7.88 -16.98 -32.11
CA MET A 318 8.57 -17.74 -31.07
C MET A 318 7.74 -17.86 -29.80
N ASP A 319 7.96 -18.96 -29.08
CA ASP A 319 7.39 -19.14 -27.76
C ASP A 319 7.98 -18.12 -26.76
N PHE A 320 7.27 -17.94 -25.65
CA PHE A 320 7.65 -16.97 -24.62
C PHE A 320 9.09 -17.17 -24.14
N ALA A 321 9.51 -18.42 -23.89
CA ALA A 321 10.83 -18.73 -23.35
C ALA A 321 11.95 -18.31 -24.31
N THR A 322 11.75 -18.49 -25.63
CA THR A 322 12.73 -18.04 -26.62
C THR A 322 12.76 -16.52 -26.72
N ARG A 323 11.60 -15.85 -26.78
CA ARG A 323 11.55 -14.38 -26.77
C ARG A 323 12.21 -13.78 -25.52
N ASP A 324 12.04 -14.42 -24.37
CA ASP A 324 12.67 -14.00 -23.12
C ASP A 324 14.21 -14.10 -23.15
N ARG A 325 14.77 -15.12 -23.82
CA ARG A 325 16.23 -15.21 -24.03
C ARG A 325 16.78 -14.04 -24.85
N TYR A 326 16.04 -13.59 -25.86
CA TYR A 326 16.41 -12.42 -26.66
C TYR A 326 16.37 -11.15 -25.80
N ARG A 327 15.32 -10.97 -24.99
CA ARG A 327 15.24 -9.83 -24.04
C ARG A 327 16.41 -9.83 -23.06
N HIS A 328 16.78 -10.97 -22.49
CA HIS A 328 17.97 -11.09 -21.64
C HIS A 328 19.28 -10.82 -22.37
N ALA A 329 19.41 -11.20 -23.65
CA ALA A 329 20.57 -10.86 -24.47
C ALA A 329 20.68 -9.34 -24.67
N VAL A 330 19.55 -8.67 -24.96
CA VAL A 330 19.48 -7.20 -25.06
C VAL A 330 19.89 -6.54 -23.74
N GLU A 331 19.35 -6.97 -22.60
CA GLU A 331 19.73 -6.44 -21.27
C GLU A 331 21.23 -6.59 -21.00
N LYS A 332 21.82 -7.75 -21.36
CA LYS A 332 23.25 -8.03 -21.16
C LYS A 332 24.11 -7.12 -22.01
N ILE A 333 23.76 -6.94 -23.28
CA ILE A 333 24.50 -6.06 -24.20
C ILE A 333 24.38 -4.60 -23.76
N ALA A 334 23.17 -4.13 -23.45
CA ALA A 334 22.90 -2.79 -22.93
C ALA A 334 23.75 -2.49 -21.69
N ARG A 335 23.76 -3.41 -20.72
CA ARG A 335 24.59 -3.27 -19.50
C ARG A 335 26.08 -3.21 -19.78
N SER A 336 26.59 -3.99 -20.75
CA SER A 336 28.01 -4.01 -21.10
C SER A 336 28.46 -2.78 -21.90
N THR A 337 27.55 -2.16 -22.65
CA THR A 337 27.84 -1.04 -23.56
C THR A 337 27.48 0.32 -22.96
N GLY A 338 26.70 0.35 -21.88
CA GLY A 338 26.15 1.58 -21.30
C GLY A 338 25.05 2.23 -22.13
N ARG A 339 24.55 1.55 -23.18
CA ARG A 339 23.44 2.01 -24.02
C ARG A 339 22.08 1.61 -23.44
N ASP A 340 21.03 2.27 -23.89
CA ASP A 340 19.67 1.89 -23.52
C ASP A 340 19.24 0.60 -24.21
N GLU A 341 18.39 -0.18 -23.51
CA GLU A 341 17.91 -1.48 -24.00
C GLU A 341 17.13 -1.35 -25.31
N SER A 342 16.40 -0.23 -25.49
CA SER A 342 15.67 0.06 -26.73
C SER A 342 16.61 0.31 -27.92
N ASP A 343 17.74 0.98 -27.69
CA ASP A 343 18.72 1.26 -28.75
C ASP A 343 19.42 -0.01 -29.20
N VAL A 344 19.73 -0.91 -28.25
CA VAL A 344 20.31 -2.23 -28.55
C VAL A 344 19.33 -3.08 -29.37
N ALA A 345 18.05 -3.07 -29.02
CA ALA A 345 17.02 -3.78 -29.77
C ALA A 345 16.88 -3.23 -31.20
N ALA A 346 16.82 -1.91 -31.36
CA ALA A 346 16.76 -1.26 -32.66
C ALA A 346 17.97 -1.61 -33.55
N ALA A 347 19.19 -1.50 -33.00
CA ALA A 347 20.41 -1.85 -33.73
C ALA A 347 20.45 -3.33 -34.17
N ALA A 348 19.86 -4.24 -33.38
CA ALA A 348 19.74 -5.64 -33.75
C ALA A 348 18.79 -5.84 -34.94
N ILE A 349 17.65 -5.15 -34.95
CA ILE A 349 16.68 -5.18 -36.05
C ILE A 349 17.24 -4.53 -37.32
N ASP A 350 17.92 -3.39 -37.21
CA ASP A 350 18.58 -2.73 -38.36
C ASP A 350 19.61 -3.67 -39.00
N SER A 351 20.41 -4.36 -38.18
CA SER A 351 21.39 -5.34 -38.66
C SER A 351 20.71 -6.53 -39.36
N ALA A 352 19.60 -7.02 -38.82
CA ALA A 352 18.81 -8.08 -39.44
C ALA A 352 18.16 -7.63 -40.77
N GLY A 353 17.72 -6.37 -40.86
CA GLY A 353 17.21 -5.74 -42.07
C GLY A 353 18.27 -5.63 -43.16
N ASN A 354 19.45 -5.12 -42.81
CA ASN A 354 20.57 -5.01 -43.75
C ASN A 354 21.00 -6.38 -44.29
N ALA A 355 21.05 -7.40 -43.43
CA ALA A 355 21.36 -8.77 -43.86
C ALA A 355 20.28 -9.34 -44.79
N CYS A 356 19.00 -9.08 -44.51
CA CYS A 356 17.88 -9.50 -45.37
C CYS A 356 17.94 -8.89 -46.77
N GLN A 357 18.36 -7.62 -46.87
CA GLN A 357 18.54 -6.93 -48.15
C GLN A 357 19.75 -7.45 -48.93
N ALA A 358 20.81 -7.88 -48.24
CA ALA A 358 22.05 -8.35 -48.87
C ALA A 358 22.01 -9.81 -49.36
N LEU A 359 21.26 -10.70 -48.69
CA LEU A 359 21.27 -12.15 -48.95
C LEU A 359 20.01 -12.68 -49.65
N GLY A 360 18.97 -11.84 -49.84
CA GLY A 360 17.68 -12.28 -50.39
C GLY A 360 16.84 -13.07 -49.38
N ALA A 361 15.53 -13.08 -49.56
CA ALA A 361 14.57 -13.62 -48.59
C ALA A 361 14.63 -15.15 -48.40
N GLU A 362 15.35 -15.87 -49.27
CA GLU A 362 15.36 -17.34 -49.35
C GLU A 362 16.56 -18.03 -48.68
N ASP A 363 17.59 -17.30 -48.25
CA ASP A 363 18.81 -17.88 -47.64
C ASP A 363 18.71 -18.03 -46.10
N ARG A 364 17.51 -18.29 -45.57
CA ARG A 364 17.24 -18.38 -44.12
C ARG A 364 16.81 -19.77 -43.64
#